data_AF-A0A258G6A0-F1
#
_entry.id   AF-A0A258G6A0-F1
#
_cell.length_a   1.000
_cell.length_b   1.000
_cell.length_c   1.000
_cell.angle_alpha   90.00
_cell.angle_beta   90.00
_cell.angle_gamma   90.00
#
_symmetry.space_group_name_H-M   'P 1'
#
loop_
_entity.id
_entity.type
_entity.pdbx_description
1 polymer ?
#
loop_
_entity_poly.entity_id
_entity_poly.type
_entity_poly.pdbx_seq_one_letter_code
_entity_poly.pdbx_strand_id
1 'polypeptide(L)'
;MLGQWEAMANEFGGNMMKSGEFTRLMHGANAANMKLKEARTDMMERALDAANMPTKAEVADLSARLHRIEATVDRIEAMMAAQAGVSVIPERPKPKRTRKPPAAKAPSTKAAG
;
A
#
# COMPACT_ATOMS: atom_id res chain seq x y z
N MET A 1 -20.68 -24.50 38.10
CA MET A 1 -21.42 -23.74 37.06
C MET A 1 -20.53 -23.20 35.94
N LEU A 2 -19.20 -23.04 36.09
CA LEU A 2 -18.30 -22.63 35.00
C LEU A 2 -18.11 -23.69 33.89
N GLY A 3 -18.03 -24.98 34.26
CA GLY A 3 -17.85 -26.06 33.27
C GLY A 3 -19.06 -26.29 32.35
N GLN A 4 -20.27 -25.89 32.76
CA GLN A 4 -21.44 -25.91 31.87
C GLN A 4 -21.41 -24.77 30.86
N TRP A 5 -20.86 -23.60 31.22
CA TRP A 5 -20.60 -22.52 30.27
C TRP A 5 -19.52 -22.90 29.26
N GLU A 6 -18.50 -23.61 29.71
CA GLU A 6 -17.41 -24.07 28.85
C GLU A 6 -17.85 -25.16 27.87
N ALA A 7 -18.66 -26.12 28.32
CA ALA A 7 -19.27 -27.13 27.45
C ALA A 7 -20.27 -26.52 26.45
N MET A 8 -21.13 -25.60 26.90
CA MET A 8 -22.06 -24.89 26.04
C MET A 8 -21.32 -24.03 25.01
N ALA A 9 -20.23 -23.35 25.40
CA ALA A 9 -19.39 -22.58 24.49
C ALA A 9 -18.66 -23.45 23.45
N ASN A 10 -18.27 -24.67 23.80
CA ASN A 10 -17.61 -25.59 22.88
C ASN A 10 -18.59 -26.18 21.84
N GLU A 11 -19.81 -26.54 22.27
CA GLU A 11 -20.87 -27.01 21.37
C GLU A 11 -21.44 -25.90 20.48
N PHE A 12 -21.67 -24.71 21.03
CA PHE A 12 -22.09 -23.53 20.24
C PHE A 12 -20.96 -23.04 19.33
N GLY A 13 -19.74 -22.89 19.85
CA GLY A 13 -18.59 -22.35 19.11
C GLY A 13 -18.14 -23.26 17.96
N GLY A 14 -18.20 -24.58 18.14
CA GLY A 14 -17.76 -25.56 17.14
C GLY A 14 -18.71 -25.72 15.95
N ASN A 15 -20.03 -25.66 16.17
CA ASN A 15 -21.05 -25.87 15.13
C ASN A 15 -21.67 -24.57 14.60
N MET A 16 -21.82 -23.52 15.42
CA MET A 16 -22.41 -22.27 14.96
C MET A 16 -21.45 -21.49 14.05
N MET A 17 -20.15 -21.46 14.32
CA MET A 17 -19.16 -20.81 13.44
C MET A 17 -18.96 -21.54 12.10
N LYS A 18 -19.28 -22.83 12.01
CA LYS A 18 -19.24 -23.62 10.77
C LYS A 18 -20.55 -23.56 9.98
N SER A 19 -21.60 -22.96 10.55
CA SER A 19 -22.87 -22.76 9.86
C SER A 19 -22.75 -21.57 8.91
N GLY A 20 -23.06 -21.77 7.62
CA GLY A 20 -23.07 -20.68 6.63
C GLY A 20 -24.01 -19.53 6.99
N GLU A 21 -25.03 -19.80 7.81
CA GLU A 21 -25.97 -18.81 8.34
C GLU A 21 -25.31 -17.84 9.33
N PHE A 22 -24.40 -18.29 10.20
CA PHE A 22 -23.66 -17.39 11.10
C PHE A 22 -22.72 -16.47 10.30
N THR A 23 -22.00 -17.01 9.32
CA THR A 23 -21.16 -16.22 8.42
C THR A 23 -21.99 -15.19 7.67
N ARG A 24 -23.16 -15.56 7.14
CA ARG A 24 -24.09 -14.65 6.46
C ARG A 24 -24.63 -13.56 7.38
N LEU A 25 -25.01 -13.92 8.61
CA LEU A 25 -25.46 -12.97 9.62
C LEU A 25 -24.34 -11.99 10.01
N MET A 26 -23.13 -12.49 10.24
CA MET A 26 -21.97 -11.66 10.59
C MET A 26 -21.58 -10.72 9.44
N HIS A 27 -21.62 -11.19 8.19
CA HIS A 27 -21.44 -10.33 7.02
C HIS A 27 -22.55 -9.28 6.91
N GLY A 28 -23.81 -9.67 7.17
CA GLY A 28 -24.94 -8.75 7.21
C GLY A 28 -24.81 -7.69 8.29
N ALA A 29 -24.41 -8.08 9.51
CA ALA A 29 -24.18 -7.18 10.63
C ALA A 29 -22.99 -6.24 10.35
N ASN A 30 -21.90 -6.75 9.78
CA ASN A 30 -20.78 -5.92 9.36
C ASN A 30 -21.19 -4.93 8.25
N ALA A 31 -21.96 -5.37 7.26
CA ALA A 31 -22.47 -4.50 6.20
C ALA A 31 -23.39 -3.40 6.77
N ALA A 32 -24.26 -3.75 7.71
CA ALA A 32 -25.12 -2.78 8.40
C ALA A 32 -24.29 -1.78 9.22
N ASN A 33 -23.26 -2.24 9.92
CA ASN A 33 -22.32 -1.37 10.65
C ASN A 33 -21.55 -0.43 9.72
N MET A 34 -21.14 -0.88 8.54
CA MET A 34 -20.50 -0.02 7.53
C MET A 34 -21.45 1.06 7.04
N LYS A 35 -22.70 0.70 6.71
CA LYS A 35 -23.74 1.66 6.31
C LYS A 35 -24.03 2.69 7.40
N LEU A 36 -24.03 2.27 8.67
CA LEU A 36 -24.22 3.19 9.79
C LEU A 36 -23.05 4.18 9.91
N LYS A 37 -21.82 3.71 9.73
CA LYS A 37 -20.63 4.58 9.71
C LYS A 37 -20.69 5.59 8.57
N GLU A 38 -21.10 5.15 7.38
CA GLU A 38 -21.28 6.00 6.20
C GLU A 38 -22.33 7.09 6.46
N ALA A 39 -23.54 6.71 6.92
CA ALA A 39 -24.59 7.68 7.24
C ALA A 39 -24.17 8.70 8.31
N ARG A 40 -23.37 8.28 9.30
CA ARG A 40 -22.80 9.20 10.30
C ARG A 40 -21.81 10.17 9.65
N THR A 41 -20.92 9.68 8.78
CA THR A 41 -19.97 10.52 8.06
C THR A 41 -20.70 11.57 7.23
N ASP A 42 -21.73 11.18 6.49
CA ASP A 42 -22.54 12.10 5.67
C ASP A 42 -23.23 13.18 6.51
N MET A 43 -23.77 12.80 7.67
CA MET A 43 -24.38 13.75 8.59
C MET A 43 -23.35 14.74 9.15
N MET A 44 -22.15 14.26 9.51
CA MET A 44 -21.06 15.11 9.99
C MET A 44 -20.56 16.05 8.88
N GLU A 45 -20.45 15.56 7.65
CA GLU A 45 -20.06 16.35 6.49
C GLU A 45 -21.04 17.49 6.22
N ARG A 46 -22.35 17.21 6.22
CA ARG A 46 -23.39 18.25 6.11
C ARG A 46 -23.36 19.23 7.28
N ALA A 47 -23.05 18.78 8.49
CA ALA A 47 -22.94 19.66 9.65
C ALA A 47 -21.71 20.60 9.54
N LEU A 48 -20.59 20.10 9.03
CA LEU A 48 -19.39 20.90 8.78
C LEU A 48 -19.64 21.91 7.65
N ASP A 49 -20.24 21.47 6.55
CA ASP A 49 -20.61 22.34 5.43
C ASP A 49 -21.56 23.46 5.88
N ALA A 50 -22.60 23.13 6.66
CA ALA A 50 -23.50 24.12 7.25
C ALA A 50 -22.82 25.10 8.21
N ALA A 51 -21.69 24.71 8.82
CA ALA A 51 -20.87 25.57 9.67
C ALA A 51 -19.79 26.34 8.89
N ASN A 52 -19.78 26.28 7.55
CA ASN A 52 -18.70 26.78 6.68
C ASN A 52 -17.31 26.23 7.08
N MET A 53 -17.26 24.99 7.55
CA MET A 53 -16.04 24.28 7.90
C MET A 53 -15.67 23.30 6.80
N PRO A 54 -14.38 23.22 6.43
CA PRO A 54 -13.94 22.34 5.34
C PRO A 54 -14.18 20.87 5.69
N THR A 55 -14.70 20.11 4.72
CA THR A 55 -14.97 18.69 4.90
C THR A 55 -13.73 17.84 4.64
N LYS A 56 -13.74 16.58 5.08
CA LYS A 56 -12.63 15.65 4.79
C LYS A 56 -12.48 15.38 3.30
N ALA A 57 -13.58 15.33 2.55
CA ALA A 57 -13.56 15.09 1.11
C ALA A 57 -12.92 16.28 0.38
N GLU A 58 -13.26 17.50 0.77
CA GLU A 58 -12.69 18.72 0.21
C GLU A 58 -11.19 18.84 0.46
N VAL A 59 -10.73 18.53 1.68
CA VAL A 59 -9.30 18.50 2.00
C VAL A 59 -8.57 17.49 1.14
N ALA A 60 -9.14 16.30 0.94
CA ALA A 60 -8.55 15.27 0.10
C ALA A 60 -8.48 15.69 -1.39
N ASP A 61 -9.52 16.32 -1.93
CA ASP A 61 -9.50 16.86 -3.30
C ASP A 61 -8.42 17.94 -3.45
N LEU A 62 -8.32 18.87 -2.48
CA LEU A 62 -7.29 19.90 -2.49
C LEU A 62 -5.89 19.29 -2.48
N SER A 63 -5.62 18.30 -1.63
CA SER A 63 -4.34 17.57 -1.62
C SER A 63 -4.06 16.89 -2.97
N ALA A 64 -5.06 16.25 -3.59
CA ALA A 64 -4.89 15.63 -4.90
C ALA A 64 -4.62 16.65 -6.02
N ARG A 65 -5.18 17.85 -5.92
CA ARG A 65 -4.89 18.97 -6.83
C ARG A 65 -3.48 19.50 -6.61
N LEU A 66 -3.05 19.66 -5.37
CA LEU A 66 -1.68 20.07 -5.03
C LEU A 66 -0.65 19.08 -5.58
N HIS A 67 -0.84 17.78 -5.39
CA HIS A 67 0.06 16.77 -5.97
C HIS A 67 0.15 16.81 -7.49
N ARG A 68 -0.96 17.10 -8.19
CA ARG A 68 -0.95 17.29 -9.65
C ARG A 68 -0.16 18.52 -10.07
N ILE A 69 -0.21 19.59 -9.27
CA ILE A 69 0.58 20.80 -9.48
C ILE A 69 2.06 20.48 -9.26
N GLU A 70 2.42 19.84 -8.15
CA GLU A 70 3.79 19.41 -7.84
C GLU A 70 4.38 18.56 -8.97
N ALA A 71 3.65 17.53 -9.43
CA ALA A 71 4.10 16.70 -10.55
C ALA A 71 4.24 17.47 -11.88
N THR A 72 3.54 18.59 -12.04
CA THR A 72 3.70 19.45 -13.21
C THR A 72 4.92 20.36 -13.06
N VAL A 73 5.18 20.86 -11.86
CA VAL A 73 6.40 21.61 -11.53
C VAL A 73 7.63 20.73 -11.75
N ASP A 74 7.66 19.51 -11.21
CA ASP A 74 8.77 18.56 -11.41
C ASP A 74 9.06 18.31 -12.90
N ARG A 75 8.02 18.20 -13.73
CA ARG A 75 8.17 18.02 -15.19
C ARG A 75 8.77 19.26 -15.85
N ILE A 76 8.33 20.46 -15.45
CA ILE A 76 8.88 21.72 -15.96
C ILE A 76 10.35 21.85 -15.58
N GLU A 77 10.68 21.58 -14.31
CA GLU A 77 12.06 21.61 -13.83
C GLU A 77 12.95 20.61 -14.58
N ALA A 78 12.45 19.39 -14.83
CA ALA A 78 13.17 18.40 -15.61
C ALA A 78 13.41 18.85 -17.07
N MET A 79 12.40 19.47 -17.71
CA MET A 79 12.54 20.03 -19.06
C MET A 79 13.55 21.18 -19.10
N MET A 80 13.51 22.07 -18.11
CA MET A 80 14.46 23.19 -18.00
C MET A 80 15.88 22.71 -17.77
N ALA A 81 16.07 21.73 -16.87
CA ALA A 81 17.39 21.15 -16.63
C ALA A 81 17.95 20.45 -17.88
N ALA A 82 17.10 19.73 -18.63
CA ALA A 82 17.48 19.14 -19.90
C ALA A 82 17.89 20.19 -20.94
N GLN A 83 17.18 21.32 -21.03
CA GLN A 83 17.54 22.44 -21.92
C GLN A 83 18.84 23.13 -21.50
N ALA A 84 19.08 23.27 -20.20
CA ALA A 84 20.31 23.83 -19.66
C ALA A 84 21.52 22.87 -19.73
N GLY A 85 21.33 21.63 -20.21
CA GLY A 85 22.37 20.60 -20.23
C GLY A 85 22.79 20.13 -18.84
N VAL A 86 22.01 20.44 -17.80
CA VAL A 86 22.26 20.02 -16.42
C VAL A 86 21.56 18.69 -16.20
N SER A 87 22.31 17.59 -16.09
CA SER A 87 21.70 16.31 -15.76
C SER A 87 21.28 16.29 -14.28
N VAL A 88 19.97 16.23 -14.02
CA VAL A 88 19.41 16.07 -12.66
C VAL A 88 19.46 14.60 -12.19
N ILE A 89 20.09 13.72 -12.97
CA ILE A 89 20.23 12.31 -12.59
C ILE A 89 21.25 12.25 -11.45
N PRO A 90 20.87 11.86 -10.22
CA PRO A 90 21.84 11.66 -9.16
C PRO A 90 22.82 10.58 -9.61
N GLU A 91 24.10 10.91 -9.63
CA GLU A 91 25.16 9.99 -10.04
C GLU A 91 25.23 8.84 -9.04
N ARG A 92 24.53 7.74 -9.36
CA ARG A 92 24.56 6.55 -8.53
C ARG A 92 25.96 5.93 -8.66
N PRO A 93 26.68 5.70 -7.54
CA PRO A 93 27.99 5.09 -7.58
C PRO A 93 27.88 3.70 -8.25
N LYS A 94 28.54 3.53 -9.40
CA LYS A 94 28.57 2.25 -10.11
C LYS A 94 29.31 1.21 -9.26
N PRO A 95 28.78 -0.03 -9.14
CA PRO A 95 29.46 -1.09 -8.41
C PRO A 95 30.81 -1.41 -9.06
N LYS A 96 31.89 -1.41 -8.27
CA LYS A 96 33.23 -1.77 -8.74
C LYS A 96 33.21 -3.21 -9.26
N ARG A 97 33.60 -3.44 -10.52
CA ARG A 97 33.71 -4.79 -11.10
C ARG A 97 34.86 -5.52 -10.41
N THR A 98 34.56 -6.55 -9.62
CA THR A 98 35.54 -7.36 -8.88
C THR A 98 35.93 -8.67 -9.56
N ARG A 99 35.41 -8.96 -10.76
CA ARG A 99 35.82 -10.18 -11.50
C ARG A 99 37.19 -9.97 -12.13
N LYS A 100 38.21 -10.59 -11.52
CA LYS A 100 39.50 -10.84 -12.14
C LYS A 100 39.33 -12.01 -13.15
N PRO A 101 39.78 -11.87 -14.40
CA PRO A 101 39.65 -12.95 -15.39
C PRO A 101 40.49 -14.17 -14.97
N PRO A 102 40.03 -15.40 -15.24
CA PRO A 102 40.79 -16.60 -14.93
C PRO A 102 42.07 -16.64 -15.76
N ALA A 103 43.21 -16.92 -15.10
CA ALA A 103 44.49 -17.09 -15.78
C ALA A 103 44.42 -18.31 -16.72
N ALA A 104 44.80 -18.11 -17.97
CA ALA A 104 44.84 -19.17 -18.98
C ALA A 104 45.80 -20.28 -18.53
N LYS A 105 45.29 -21.51 -18.39
CA LYS A 105 46.13 -22.69 -18.19
C LYS A 105 46.99 -22.89 -19.45
N ALA A 106 48.31 -22.87 -19.28
CA ALA A 106 49.26 -23.23 -20.32
C ALA A 106 49.04 -24.68 -20.78
N PRO A 107 49.13 -24.97 -22.09
CA PRO A 107 48.96 -26.33 -22.61
C PRO A 107 50.17 -27.18 -22.20
N SER A 108 49.90 -28.31 -21.56
CA SER A 108 50.89 -29.34 -21.23
C SER A 108 51.46 -29.93 -22.52
N THR A 109 52.74 -29.66 -22.75
CA THR A 109 53.55 -30.26 -23.81
C THR A 109 53.52 -31.79 -23.72
N LYS A 110 53.16 -32.40 -24.84
CA LYS A 110 53.27 -33.82 -25.13
C LYS A 110 54.74 -34.12 -25.53
N ALA A 111 55.42 -35.02 -24.82
CA ALA A 111 56.66 -35.68 -25.25
C ALA A 111 56.79 -36.97 -24.39
N ALA A 112 56.59 -38.17 -24.94
CA ALA A 112 57.50 -38.97 -25.79
C ALA A 112 58.51 -39.77 -24.96
N GLY A 113 58.59 -41.08 -25.22
CA GLY A 113 59.67 -41.97 -24.80
C GLY A 113 59.24 -43.07 -23.85
#